data_AF-A0A3D2SST3-F1
#
_entry.id   AF-A0A3D2SST3-F1
#
_cell.length_a   1.000
_cell.length_b   1.000
_cell.length_c   1.000
_cell.angle_alpha   90.00
_cell.angle_beta   90.00
_cell.angle_gamma   90.00
#
_symmetry.space_group_name_H-M   'P 1'
#
loop_
_entity.id
_entity.type
_entity.pdbx_description
1 polymer ?
#
loop_
_entity_poly.entity_id
_entity_poly.type
_entity_poly.pdbx_seq_one_letter_code
_entity_poly.pdbx_strand_id
1 'polypeptide(L)'
;THVLMISIGYAFCVLSGLYAHFMLWMDKVKGPESRLLFVGLLMSLFFTAIGTALGGIWADQSWGRFWGWDPKENGALLIVLWLIWIIHGRLSGHITKHRLNAASAALLIIIALSWFGTNLLGVGLHSYGFTTGLTAGLVTFCTLNLAVILGFWYRTHILEKRKQQT
;
A
#
# COMPACT_ATOMS: atom_id res chain seq x y z
N THR A 1 19.22 10.85 -1.51
CA THR A 1 19.42 9.69 -2.42
C THR A 1 18.07 9.06 -2.73
N HIS A 2 17.94 8.28 -3.83
CA HIS A 2 16.67 7.62 -4.19
C HIS A 2 16.16 6.68 -3.08
N VAL A 3 17.07 5.98 -2.38
CA VAL A 3 16.78 5.12 -1.22
C VAL A 3 16.08 5.88 -0.09
N LEU A 4 16.54 7.10 0.21
CA LEU A 4 15.92 7.92 1.27
C LEU A 4 14.49 8.33 0.89
N MET A 5 14.27 8.74 -0.35
CA MET A 5 12.95 9.14 -0.83
C MET A 5 11.96 7.97 -0.80
N ILE A 6 12.37 6.80 -1.31
CA ILE A 6 11.50 5.63 -1.32
C ILE A 6 11.20 5.12 0.10
N SER A 7 12.19 5.17 1.01
CA SER A 7 12.01 4.76 2.41
C SER A 7 11.04 5.67 3.17
N ILE A 8 11.12 6.99 2.95
CA ILE A 8 10.15 7.95 3.52
C ILE A 8 8.75 7.68 2.95
N GLY A 9 8.65 7.45 1.64
CA GLY A 9 7.38 7.10 0.99
C GLY A 9 6.74 5.86 1.61
N TYR A 10 7.52 4.81 1.84
CA TYR A 10 7.03 3.58 2.47
C TYR A 10 6.66 3.78 3.93
N ALA A 11 7.39 4.60 4.68
CA ALA A 11 7.02 4.96 6.04
C ALA A 11 5.63 5.64 6.07
N PHE A 12 5.37 6.61 5.20
CA PHE A 12 4.05 7.25 5.11
C PHE A 12 2.94 6.28 4.70
N CYS A 13 3.22 5.35 3.78
CA CYS A 13 2.25 4.32 3.41
C CYS A 13 1.91 3.42 4.60
N VAL A 14 2.92 2.99 5.37
CA VAL A 14 2.73 2.17 6.56
C VAL A 14 1.92 2.91 7.61
N LEU A 15 2.27 4.17 7.90
CA LEU A 15 1.50 5.01 8.84
C LEU A 15 0.06 5.19 8.38
N SER A 16 -0.16 5.44 7.09
CA SER A 16 -1.51 5.59 6.52
C SER A 16 -2.31 4.29 6.58
N GLY A 17 -1.67 3.15 6.31
CA GLY A 17 -2.29 1.84 6.39
C GLY A 17 -2.65 1.43 7.82
N LEU A 18 -1.77 1.71 8.80
CA LEU A 18 -2.05 1.48 10.22
C LEU A 18 -3.17 2.40 10.72
N TYR A 19 -3.14 3.68 10.34
CA TYR A 19 -4.19 4.62 10.69
C TYR A 19 -5.54 4.19 10.10
N ALA A 20 -5.56 3.68 8.86
CA ALA A 20 -6.77 3.17 8.24
C ALA A 20 -7.33 1.93 8.94
N HIS A 21 -6.47 1.00 9.37
CA HIS A 21 -6.87 -0.13 10.23
C HIS A 21 -7.51 0.35 11.52
N PHE A 22 -6.90 1.34 12.18
CA PHE A 22 -7.43 1.93 13.40
C PHE A 22 -8.80 2.60 13.18
N MET A 23 -8.98 3.33 12.08
CA MET A 23 -10.26 3.95 11.71
C MET A 23 -11.36 2.92 11.45
N LEU A 24 -11.04 1.81 10.77
CA LEU A 24 -11.95 0.70 10.53
C LEU A 24 -12.33 -0.01 11.85
N TRP A 25 -11.35 -0.26 12.72
CA TRP A 25 -11.59 -0.90 14.01
C TRP A 25 -12.51 -0.09 14.92
N MET A 26 -12.29 1.23 14.99
CA MET A 26 -13.10 2.13 15.81
C MET A 26 -14.46 2.51 15.19
N ASP A 27 -14.81 1.99 14.01
CA ASP A 27 -15.98 2.42 13.22
C ASP A 27 -16.06 3.95 12.98
N LYS A 28 -14.92 4.66 13.07
CA LYS A 28 -14.85 6.13 12.94
C LYS A 28 -14.94 6.62 11.50
N VAL A 29 -14.97 5.72 10.53
CA VAL A 29 -15.06 6.03 9.10
C VAL A 29 -16.36 6.75 8.72
N LYS A 30 -17.42 6.60 9.52
CA LYS A 30 -18.72 7.27 9.32
C LYS A 30 -18.66 8.78 9.60
N GLY A 31 -17.61 9.26 10.27
CA GLY A 31 -17.40 10.67 10.58
C GLY A 31 -16.95 11.54 9.40
N PRO A 32 -16.55 12.81 9.67
CA PRO A 32 -15.88 13.63 8.67
C PRO A 32 -14.63 12.92 8.13
N GLU A 33 -14.28 13.21 6.88
CA GLU A 33 -13.11 12.58 6.25
C GLU A 33 -11.85 12.94 7.03
N SER A 34 -11.01 11.93 7.30
CA SER A 34 -9.77 12.16 8.01
C SER A 34 -8.78 12.88 7.09
N ARG A 35 -8.62 14.19 7.33
CA ARG A 35 -7.59 15.02 6.69
C ARG A 35 -6.19 14.41 6.88
N LEU A 36 -5.95 13.79 8.04
CA LEU A 36 -4.68 13.14 8.35
C LEU A 36 -4.41 11.97 7.41
N LEU A 37 -5.38 11.09 7.21
CA LEU A 37 -5.25 9.97 6.26
C LEU A 37 -4.96 10.49 4.85
N PHE A 38 -5.75 11.46 4.39
CA PHE A 38 -5.61 11.97 3.03
C PHE A 38 -4.25 12.65 2.79
N VAL A 39 -3.76 13.46 3.75
CA VAL A 39 -2.41 14.04 3.69
C VAL A 39 -1.34 12.95 3.73
N GLY A 40 -1.51 11.91 4.55
CA GLY A 40 -0.60 10.76 4.60
C GLY A 40 -0.49 10.04 3.26
N LEU A 41 -1.61 9.86 2.55
CA LEU A 41 -1.65 9.27 1.21
C LEU A 41 -0.98 10.15 0.16
N LEU A 42 -1.16 11.47 0.24
CA LEU A 42 -0.48 12.41 -0.67
C LEU A 42 1.04 12.43 -0.46
N MET A 43 1.48 12.42 0.80
CA MET A 43 2.91 12.32 1.13
C MET A 43 3.48 10.98 0.67
N SER A 44 2.74 9.90 0.88
CA SER A 44 3.08 8.57 0.36
C SER A 44 3.30 8.62 -1.16
N LEU A 45 2.35 9.18 -1.92
CA LEU A 45 2.44 9.27 -3.37
C LEU A 45 3.63 10.10 -3.82
N PHE A 46 3.81 11.29 -3.24
CA PHE A 46 4.91 12.20 -3.60
C PHE A 46 6.27 11.53 -3.45
N PHE A 47 6.55 10.97 -2.28
CA PHE A 47 7.85 10.37 -1.99
C PHE A 47 8.07 9.05 -2.72
N THR A 48 7.04 8.20 -2.87
CA THR A 48 7.18 6.94 -3.63
C THR A 48 7.35 7.18 -5.12
N ALA A 49 6.64 8.14 -5.72
CA ALA A 49 6.78 8.47 -7.13
C ALA A 49 8.17 9.04 -7.42
N ILE A 50 8.62 10.03 -6.65
CA ILE A 50 9.96 10.60 -6.79
C ILE A 50 11.03 9.56 -6.51
N GLY A 51 10.89 8.78 -5.44
CA GLY A 51 11.83 7.70 -5.10
C GLY A 51 11.96 6.67 -6.21
N THR A 52 10.85 6.29 -6.84
CA THR A 52 10.83 5.35 -7.98
C THR A 52 11.53 5.94 -9.21
N ALA A 53 11.23 7.19 -9.56
CA ALA A 53 11.86 7.87 -10.69
C ALA A 53 13.38 8.06 -10.49
N LEU A 54 13.80 8.51 -9.29
CA LEU A 54 15.21 8.63 -8.94
C LEU A 54 15.91 7.26 -8.90
N GLY A 55 15.19 6.21 -8.54
CA GLY A 55 15.67 4.83 -8.60
C GLY A 55 16.00 4.42 -10.04
N GLY A 56 15.14 4.77 -11.00
CA GLY A 56 15.40 4.53 -12.42
C GLY A 56 16.63 5.31 -12.93
N ILE A 57 16.81 6.57 -12.53
CA ILE A 57 18.02 7.35 -12.88
C ILE A 57 19.28 6.66 -12.34
N TRP A 58 19.23 6.18 -11.10
CA TRP A 58 20.35 5.46 -10.50
C TRP A 58 20.62 4.12 -11.21
N ALA A 59 19.57 3.40 -11.61
CA ALA A 59 19.70 2.15 -12.37
C ALA A 59 20.34 2.39 -13.74
N ASP A 60 20.03 3.50 -14.40
CA ASP A 60 20.65 3.89 -15.67
C ASP A 60 22.16 4.09 -15.50
N GLN A 61 22.56 4.80 -14.46
CA GLN A 61 23.97 5.06 -14.14
C GLN A 61 24.73 3.81 -13.69
N SER A 62 24.05 2.84 -13.08
CA SER A 62 24.69 1.66 -12.48
C SER A 62 24.70 0.44 -13.39
N TRP A 63 23.63 0.26 -14.17
CA TRP A 63 23.38 -0.94 -14.98
C TRP A 63 23.13 -0.63 -16.47
N GLY A 64 23.23 0.64 -16.87
CA GLY A 64 23.09 1.07 -18.27
C GLY A 64 21.64 1.04 -18.79
N ARG A 65 20.64 1.01 -17.89
CA ARG A 65 19.22 1.10 -18.27
C ARG A 65 18.37 1.77 -17.18
N PHE A 66 17.48 2.66 -17.58
CA PHE A 66 16.55 3.34 -16.68
C PHE A 66 15.48 2.42 -16.06
N TRP A 67 14.99 1.45 -16.82
CA TRP A 67 13.91 0.53 -16.41
C TRP A 67 14.01 -0.79 -17.20
N GLY A 68 13.62 -1.91 -16.60
CA GLY A 68 13.71 -3.24 -17.18
C GLY A 68 12.62 -4.21 -16.73
N TRP A 69 11.55 -3.74 -16.09
CA TRP A 69 10.36 -4.51 -15.72
C TRP A 69 10.63 -5.70 -14.79
N ASP A 70 11.73 -5.66 -14.03
CA ASP A 70 11.98 -6.71 -13.05
C ASP A 70 11.01 -6.62 -11.86
N PRO A 71 10.86 -7.67 -11.05
CA PRO A 71 9.85 -7.67 -10.01
C PRO A 71 9.96 -6.53 -9.00
N LYS A 72 11.16 -6.01 -8.70
CA LYS A 72 11.32 -4.89 -7.77
C LYS A 72 10.80 -3.59 -8.36
N GLU A 73 11.15 -3.34 -9.61
CA GLU A 73 10.66 -2.18 -10.37
C GLU A 73 9.12 -2.21 -10.46
N ASN A 74 8.55 -3.37 -10.78
CA ASN A 74 7.09 -3.56 -10.82
C ASN A 74 6.44 -3.41 -9.44
N GLY A 75 7.12 -3.86 -8.37
CA GLY A 75 6.68 -3.69 -7.00
C GLY A 75 6.63 -2.22 -6.57
N ALA A 76 7.63 -1.42 -6.96
CA ALA A 76 7.65 0.02 -6.72
C ALA A 76 6.55 0.73 -7.52
N LEU A 77 6.38 0.37 -8.80
CA LEU A 77 5.33 0.90 -9.66
C LEU A 77 3.92 0.58 -9.13
N LEU A 78 3.69 -0.65 -8.65
CA LEU A 78 2.41 -1.07 -8.08
C LEU A 78 1.97 -0.16 -6.91
N ILE A 79 2.91 0.22 -6.04
CA ILE A 79 2.61 1.12 -4.91
C ILE A 79 2.15 2.49 -5.41
N VAL A 80 2.88 3.06 -6.38
CA VAL A 80 2.54 4.36 -6.98
C VAL A 80 1.17 4.31 -7.66
N LEU A 81 0.91 3.28 -8.46
CA LEU A 81 -0.36 3.11 -9.17
C LEU A 81 -1.53 2.91 -8.21
N TRP A 82 -1.34 2.13 -7.13
CA TRP A 82 -2.36 1.95 -6.11
C TRP A 82 -2.72 3.26 -5.42
N LEU A 83 -1.72 4.06 -5.06
CA LEU A 83 -1.91 5.38 -4.45
C LEU A 83 -2.66 6.34 -5.40
N ILE A 84 -2.26 6.40 -6.67
CA ILE A 84 -2.97 7.19 -7.69
C ILE A 84 -4.42 6.74 -7.79
N TRP A 85 -4.66 5.44 -7.89
CA TRP A 85 -6.01 4.89 -8.03
C TRP A 85 -6.92 5.25 -6.85
N ILE A 86 -6.46 5.07 -5.61
CA ILE A 86 -7.29 5.36 -4.43
C ILE A 86 -7.54 6.87 -4.25
N ILE A 87 -6.52 7.70 -4.49
CA ILE A 87 -6.62 9.16 -4.35
C ILE A 87 -7.52 9.72 -5.45
N HIS A 88 -7.27 9.35 -6.70
CA HIS A 88 -8.07 9.79 -7.84
C HIS A 88 -9.52 9.29 -7.74
N GLY A 89 -9.71 8.02 -7.37
CA GLY A 89 -11.03 7.45 -7.13
C GLY A 89 -11.78 8.17 -6.02
N ARG A 90 -11.09 8.66 -4.98
CA ARG A 90 -11.71 9.47 -3.92
C ARG A 90 -12.09 10.86 -4.40
N LEU A 91 -11.18 11.54 -5.10
CA LEU A 91 -11.39 12.89 -5.64
C LEU A 91 -12.50 12.92 -6.71
N SER A 92 -12.62 11.86 -7.51
CA SER A 92 -13.66 11.72 -8.52
C SER A 92 -15.02 11.24 -7.96
N GLY A 93 -15.11 10.97 -6.66
CA GLY A 93 -16.35 10.52 -6.01
C GLY A 93 -16.70 9.03 -6.17
N HIS A 94 -15.90 8.25 -6.90
CA HIS A 94 -16.14 6.81 -7.13
C HIS A 94 -15.78 5.92 -5.92
N ILE A 95 -14.87 6.39 -5.05
CA ILE A 95 -14.44 5.67 -3.85
C ILE A 95 -15.07 6.34 -2.62
N THR A 96 -15.88 5.56 -1.90
CA THR A 96 -16.47 5.97 -0.62
C THR A 96 -15.41 6.02 0.48
N LYS A 97 -15.68 6.72 1.59
CA LYS A 97 -14.77 6.77 2.75
C LYS A 97 -14.39 5.38 3.27
N HIS A 98 -15.35 4.45 3.28
CA HIS A 98 -15.11 3.06 3.69
C HIS A 98 -14.15 2.35 2.73
N ARG A 99 -14.40 2.46 1.42
CA ARG A 99 -13.52 1.88 0.41
C ARG A 99 -12.13 2.51 0.43
N LEU A 100 -12.03 3.82 0.69
CA LEU A 100 -10.75 4.51 0.85
C LEU A 100 -9.97 3.92 2.04
N ASN A 101 -10.58 3.80 3.22
CA ASN A 101 -9.90 3.24 4.39
C ASN A 101 -9.50 1.77 4.16
N ALA A 102 -10.37 0.95 3.57
CA ALA A 102 -10.02 -0.44 3.24
C ALA A 102 -8.85 -0.52 2.25
N ALA A 103 -8.85 0.33 1.21
CA ALA A 103 -7.78 0.35 0.22
C ALA A 103 -6.46 0.95 0.76
N SER A 104 -6.54 1.92 1.67
CA SER A 104 -5.37 2.43 2.41
C SER A 104 -4.80 1.37 3.36
N ALA A 105 -5.64 0.61 4.04
CA ALA A 105 -5.21 -0.51 4.89
C ALA A 105 -4.46 -1.58 4.06
N ALA A 106 -4.91 -1.84 2.83
CA ALA A 106 -4.24 -2.76 1.91
C ALA A 106 -2.82 -2.33 1.49
N LEU A 107 -2.42 -1.06 1.69
CA LEU A 107 -1.04 -0.61 1.44
C LEU A 107 -0.01 -1.42 2.25
N LEU A 108 -0.37 -1.90 3.44
CA LEU A 108 0.51 -2.75 4.25
C LEU A 108 0.84 -4.07 3.52
N ILE A 109 -0.16 -4.68 2.89
CA ILE A 109 0.00 -5.90 2.10
C ILE A 109 0.85 -5.61 0.86
N ILE A 110 0.52 -4.55 0.13
CA ILE A 110 1.21 -4.19 -1.13
C ILE A 110 2.69 -3.92 -0.86
N ILE A 111 3.02 -3.14 0.18
CA ILE A 111 4.43 -2.88 0.53
C ILE A 111 5.15 -4.13 0.96
N ALA A 112 4.52 -4.98 1.77
CA ALA A 112 5.14 -6.23 2.19
C ALA A 112 5.44 -7.14 0.97
N LEU A 113 4.53 -7.22 0.00
CA LEU A 113 4.75 -7.96 -1.24
C LEU A 113 5.82 -7.31 -2.13
N SER A 114 5.80 -5.99 -2.31
CA SER A 114 6.79 -5.26 -3.11
C SER A 114 8.20 -5.34 -2.51
N TRP A 115 8.32 -5.33 -1.18
CA TRP A 115 9.62 -5.38 -0.49
C TRP A 115 10.13 -6.81 -0.28
N PHE A 116 9.30 -7.70 0.24
CA PHE A 116 9.70 -9.08 0.57
C PHE A 116 9.30 -10.08 -0.51
N GLY A 117 8.07 -9.99 -1.03
CA GLY A 117 7.54 -10.96 -2.01
C GLY A 117 8.33 -11.00 -3.31
N THR A 118 8.76 -9.85 -3.81
CA THR A 118 9.60 -9.75 -5.02
C THR A 118 10.95 -10.46 -4.87
N ASN A 119 11.53 -10.51 -3.67
CA ASN A 119 12.76 -11.28 -3.42
C ASN A 119 12.52 -12.78 -3.54
N LEU A 120 11.34 -13.26 -3.16
CA LEU A 120 10.99 -14.68 -3.18
C LEU A 120 10.87 -15.26 -4.60
N LEU A 121 10.80 -14.41 -5.62
CA LEU A 121 10.66 -14.85 -7.01
C LEU A 121 11.97 -15.36 -7.64
N GLY A 122 13.13 -15.15 -7.02
CA GLY A 122 14.38 -15.72 -7.55
C GLY A 122 14.91 -15.09 -8.85
N VAL A 123 14.30 -14.00 -9.32
CA VAL A 123 14.61 -13.42 -10.63
C VAL A 123 14.91 -11.92 -10.53
N GLY A 124 15.74 -11.44 -11.46
CA GLY A 124 16.15 -10.03 -11.55
C GLY A 124 17.44 -9.72 -10.80
N LEU A 125 18.00 -8.54 -11.08
CA LEU A 125 19.29 -8.07 -10.52
C LEU A 125 19.27 -7.82 -9.00
N HIS A 126 18.09 -7.93 -8.38
CA HIS A 126 17.83 -7.64 -6.98
C HIS A 126 17.59 -8.89 -6.12
N SER A 127 17.81 -10.10 -6.66
CA SER A 127 17.51 -11.34 -5.95
C SER A 127 18.58 -11.67 -4.90
N TYR A 128 18.41 -11.16 -3.68
CA TYR A 128 19.27 -11.45 -2.54
C TYR A 128 18.43 -11.75 -1.29
N GLY A 129 18.87 -12.70 -0.46
CA GLY A 129 18.31 -12.93 0.90
C GLY A 129 17.15 -13.93 1.00
N PHE A 130 17.31 -15.14 0.47
CA PHE A 130 16.38 -16.24 0.75
C PHE A 130 16.60 -16.76 2.18
N THR A 131 15.63 -16.55 3.06
CA THR A 131 15.62 -17.16 4.39
C THR A 131 14.44 -18.09 4.54
N THR A 132 14.71 -19.30 5.03
CA THR A 132 13.74 -20.32 5.40
C THR A 132 12.85 -19.76 6.53
N GLY A 133 11.70 -19.18 6.16
CA GLY A 133 10.76 -18.57 7.11
C GLY A 133 10.13 -17.25 6.63
N LEU A 134 10.79 -16.52 5.72
CA LEU A 134 10.26 -15.24 5.20
C LEU A 134 8.94 -15.44 4.45
N THR A 135 8.84 -16.51 3.65
CA THR A 135 7.62 -16.84 2.90
C THR A 135 6.44 -17.09 3.83
N ALA A 136 6.62 -17.91 4.87
CA ALA A 136 5.56 -18.21 5.83
C ALA A 136 5.14 -16.95 6.60
N GLY A 137 6.11 -16.12 7.03
CA GLY A 137 5.84 -14.85 7.70
C GLY A 137 5.08 -13.87 6.80
N LEU A 138 5.48 -13.74 5.53
CA LEU A 138 4.83 -12.86 4.56
C LEU A 138 3.40 -13.32 4.26
N VAL A 139 3.19 -14.60 3.98
CA VAL A 139 1.85 -15.17 3.75
C VAL A 139 0.97 -14.98 4.98
N THR A 140 1.48 -15.24 6.18
CA THR A 140 0.74 -15.03 7.43
C THR A 140 0.37 -13.56 7.60
N PHE A 141 1.32 -12.65 7.38
CA PHE A 141 1.07 -11.21 7.46
C PHE A 141 -0.01 -10.74 6.47
N CYS A 142 0.09 -11.17 5.20
CA CYS A 142 -0.86 -10.80 4.15
C CYS A 142 -2.25 -11.35 4.43
N THR A 143 -2.35 -12.63 4.82
CA THR A 143 -3.63 -13.28 5.13
C THR A 143 -4.32 -12.65 6.34
N LEU A 144 -3.58 -12.36 7.42
CA LEU A 144 -4.12 -11.68 8.60
C LEU A 144 -4.62 -10.28 8.28
N ASN A 145 -3.84 -9.46 7.58
CA ASN A 145 -4.28 -8.12 7.18
C ASN A 145 -5.53 -8.18 6.29
N LEU A 146 -5.56 -9.12 5.32
CA LEU A 146 -6.71 -9.28 4.44
C LEU A 146 -7.96 -9.71 5.22
N ALA A 147 -7.82 -10.65 6.16
CA ALA A 147 -8.91 -11.10 7.02
C ALA A 147 -9.46 -9.95 7.88
N VAL A 148 -8.59 -9.09 8.42
CA VAL A 148 -9.00 -7.91 9.19
C VAL A 148 -9.77 -6.91 8.33
N ILE A 149 -9.26 -6.60 7.12
CA ILE A 149 -9.93 -5.67 6.19
C ILE A 149 -11.32 -6.21 5.78
N LEU A 150 -11.39 -7.49 5.42
CA LEU A 150 -12.65 -8.14 5.03
C LEU A 150 -13.63 -8.25 6.18
N GLY A 151 -13.15 -8.58 7.39
CA GLY A 151 -13.96 -8.67 8.59
C GLY A 151 -14.62 -7.34 8.95
N PHE A 152 -13.87 -6.24 8.91
CA PHE A 152 -14.43 -4.91 9.13
C PHE A 152 -15.38 -4.48 8.01
N TRP A 153 -15.02 -4.75 6.75
CA TRP A 153 -15.90 -4.48 5.62
C TRP A 153 -17.25 -5.21 5.76
N TYR A 154 -17.22 -6.49 6.08
CA TYR A 154 -18.43 -7.30 6.30
C TYR A 154 -19.28 -6.78 7.47
N ARG A 155 -18.65 -6.47 8.62
CA ARG A 155 -19.32 -5.88 9.78
C ARG A 155 -20.07 -4.61 9.42
N THR A 156 -19.41 -3.70 8.69
CA THR A 156 -20.04 -2.42 8.30
C THR A 156 -21.25 -2.63 7.39
N HIS A 157 -21.17 -3.54 6.41
CA HIS A 157 -22.29 -3.85 5.51
C HIS A 157 -23.49 -4.48 6.22
N ILE A 158 -23.28 -5.37 7.19
CA ILE A 158 -24.38 -5.94 7.99
C ILE A 158 -25.10 -4.85 8.78
N LEU A 159 -24.34 -3.98 9.44
CA LEU A 159 -24.90 -2.93 10.28
C LEU A 159 -25.73 -1.92 9.47
N GLU A 160 -25.33 -1.65 8.23
CA GLU A 160 -26.11 -0.79 7.32
C GLU A 160 -27.42 -1.45 6.88
N LYS A 161 -27.40 -2.74 6.51
CA LYS A 161 -28.63 -3.47 6.17
C LYS A 161 -29.64 -3.50 7.33
N ARG A 162 -29.18 -3.71 8.57
CA ARG A 162 -30.06 -3.73 9.75
C ARG A 162 -30.73 -2.38 10.02
N LYS A 163 -30.02 -1.26 9.81
CA LYS A 163 -30.58 0.09 9.99
C LYS A 163 -31.63 0.47 8.94
N GLN A 164 -31.60 -0.14 7.76
CA GLN A 164 -32.60 0.10 6.72
C GLN A 164 -33.92 -0.66 6.95
N GLN A 165 -33.92 -1.61 7.90
CA GLN A 165 -35.08 -2.47 8.21
C GLN A 165 -35.84 -2.02 9.47
N THR A 166 -35.33 -1.04 10.21
CA THR A 166 -35.92 -0.42 11.41
C THR A 166 -36.35 1.00 11.12
#